data_AF-A0A6U6E452-F1
#
_entry.id   AF-A0A6U6E452-F1
#
_cell.length_a   1.000
_cell.length_b   1.000
_cell.length_c   1.000
_cell.angle_alpha   90.00
_cell.angle_beta   90.00
_cell.angle_gamma   90.00
#
_symmetry.space_group_name_H-M   'P 1'
#
loop_
_entity.id
_entity.type
_entity.pdbx_description
1 polymer ?
#
loop_
_entity_poly.entity_id
_entity_poly.type
_entity_poly.pdbx_seq_one_letter_code
_entity_poly.pdbx_strand_id
1 'polypeptide(L)'
;MNASLASTKQPAGQGKRGGVGIVCCHEDLSGALRVIACVKGSPAERSKKIFPGMALVKIDEEPVEGKSMERIGILMGGTIGSSVRLTLLQPDKHPVSVTLQRAPC
;
A
#
# COMPACT_ATOMS: atom_id res chain seq x y z
N MET A 1 -22.75 -23.38 -44.26
CA MET A 1 -22.81 -24.16 -43.00
C MET A 1 -21.35 -24.36 -42.60
N ASN A 2 -20.75 -23.77 -41.58
CA ASN A 2 -21.17 -23.53 -40.21
C ASN A 2 -20.17 -22.60 -39.47
N ALA A 3 -20.71 -21.82 -38.54
CA ALA A 3 -20.15 -21.45 -37.23
C ALA A 3 -18.86 -20.61 -37.10
N SER A 4 -19.07 -19.29 -36.93
CA SER A 4 -18.64 -18.49 -35.78
C SER A 4 -17.34 -18.83 -35.04
N LEU A 5 -16.34 -17.97 -35.18
CA LEU A 5 -15.30 -17.75 -34.16
C LEU A 5 -15.56 -16.39 -33.51
N ALA A 6 -16.54 -16.36 -32.61
CA ALA A 6 -16.64 -15.32 -31.60
C ALA A 6 -16.02 -15.85 -30.31
N SER A 7 -15.25 -14.98 -29.65
CA SER A 7 -14.88 -15.02 -28.23
C SER A 7 -13.80 -16.02 -27.79
N THR A 8 -12.63 -15.47 -27.46
CA THR A 8 -12.23 -15.42 -26.04
C THR A 8 -11.41 -14.16 -25.82
N LYS A 9 -12.10 -13.11 -25.37
CA LYS A 9 -11.49 -12.06 -24.56
C LYS A 9 -10.96 -12.77 -23.32
N GLN A 10 -9.65 -12.92 -23.18
CA GLN A 10 -9.06 -13.42 -21.94
C GLN A 10 -9.65 -12.57 -20.79
N PRO A 11 -10.24 -13.14 -19.74
CA PRO A 11 -10.61 -12.34 -18.59
C PRO A 11 -9.29 -11.79 -18.04
N ALA A 12 -9.13 -10.47 -18.06
CA ALA A 12 -8.11 -9.79 -17.27
C ALA A 12 -8.21 -10.41 -15.88
N GLY A 13 -7.16 -11.12 -15.45
CA GLY A 13 -7.20 -11.86 -14.20
C GLY A 13 -7.72 -10.94 -13.12
N GLN A 14 -8.93 -11.20 -12.62
CA GLN A 14 -9.47 -10.59 -11.42
C GLN A 14 -8.68 -11.15 -10.23
N GLY A 15 -7.36 -10.96 -10.23
CA GLY A 15 -6.55 -11.14 -9.04
C GLY A 15 -7.09 -10.15 -8.04
N LYS A 16 -7.80 -10.65 -7.02
CA LYS A 16 -8.34 -9.83 -5.94
C LYS A 16 -7.24 -8.87 -5.49
N ARG A 17 -7.46 -7.57 -5.67
CA ARG A 17 -6.52 -6.55 -5.18
C ARG A 17 -6.63 -6.51 -3.66
N GLY A 18 -5.48 -6.36 -3.03
CA GLY A 18 -5.35 -6.24 -1.59
C GLY A 18 -4.50 -5.03 -1.22
N GLY A 19 -4.43 -4.77 0.07
CA GLY A 19 -3.61 -3.71 0.65
C GLY A 19 -2.98 -4.17 1.95
N VAL A 20 -2.40 -3.22 2.67
CA VAL A 20 -1.72 -3.46 3.97
C VAL A 20 -2.49 -2.90 5.16
N GLY A 21 -3.56 -2.13 4.94
CA GLY A 21 -4.42 -1.57 5.99
C GLY A 21 -3.77 -0.44 6.79
N ILE A 22 -3.13 0.51 6.11
CA ILE A 22 -2.60 1.73 6.71
C ILE A 22 -3.53 2.89 6.36
N VAL A 23 -3.88 3.70 7.35
CA VAL A 23 -4.56 4.97 7.16
C VAL A 23 -3.53 6.08 7.31
N CYS A 24 -3.43 6.94 6.30
CA CYS A 24 -2.47 8.04 6.26
C CYS A 24 -3.10 9.32 5.74
N CYS A 25 -2.52 10.44 6.16
CA CYS A 25 -2.88 11.77 5.70
C CYS A 25 -1.61 12.58 5.40
N HIS A 26 -1.73 13.58 4.54
CA HIS A 26 -0.68 14.57 4.43
C HIS A 26 -0.71 15.45 5.68
N GLU A 27 0.46 15.76 6.23
CA GLU A 27 0.62 16.74 7.28
C GLU A 27 0.69 18.14 6.66
N ASP A 28 -0.12 19.08 7.18
CA ASP A 28 -0.32 20.40 6.56
C ASP A 28 0.96 21.25 6.50
N LEU A 29 1.86 21.14 7.48
CA LEU A 29 3.05 21.99 7.58
C LEU A 29 4.26 21.44 6.82
N SER A 30 4.48 20.12 6.85
CA SER A 30 5.67 19.50 6.25
C SER A 30 5.39 18.83 4.91
N GLY A 31 4.12 18.61 4.55
CA GLY A 31 3.74 17.80 3.39
C GLY A 31 4.05 16.30 3.55
N ALA A 32 4.52 15.87 4.71
CA ALA A 32 4.87 14.47 4.96
C ALA A 32 3.61 13.59 5.02
N LEU A 33 3.71 12.37 4.50
CA LEU A 33 2.61 11.40 4.56
C LEU A 33 2.64 10.66 5.90
N ARG A 34 1.85 11.14 6.86
CA ARG A 34 1.81 10.64 8.24
C ARG A 34 0.82 9.48 8.39
N VAL A 35 1.23 8.44 9.09
CA VAL A 35 0.36 7.33 9.52
C VAL A 35 -0.50 7.82 10.68
N ILE A 36 -1.82 7.71 10.55
CA ILE A 36 -2.77 8.06 11.60
C ILE A 36 -3.39 6.85 12.28
N ALA A 37 -3.49 5.71 11.57
CA ALA A 37 -4.00 4.47 12.13
C ALA A 37 -3.54 3.24 11.32
N CYS A 38 -3.61 2.08 11.95
CA CYS A 38 -3.61 0.78 11.29
C CYS A 38 -5.00 0.15 11.43
N VAL A 39 -5.51 -0.45 10.35
CA VAL A 39 -6.80 -1.13 10.35
C VAL A 39 -6.70 -2.41 11.20
N LYS A 40 -7.71 -2.69 12.03
CA LYS A 40 -7.74 -3.88 12.89
C LYS A 40 -7.66 -5.17 12.07
N GLY A 41 -6.79 -6.09 12.45
CA GLY A 41 -6.56 -7.35 11.73
C GLY A 41 -5.85 -7.17 10.39
N SER A 42 -5.30 -6.00 10.07
CA SER A 42 -4.54 -5.78 8.84
C SER A 42 -3.10 -6.32 8.94
N PRO A 43 -2.41 -6.53 7.80
CA PRO A 43 -0.97 -6.79 7.79
C PRO A 43 -0.16 -5.74 8.55
N ALA A 44 -0.52 -4.45 8.44
CA ALA A 44 0.17 -3.38 9.14
C ALA A 44 0.00 -3.50 10.66
N GLU A 45 -1.21 -3.73 11.17
CA GLU A 45 -1.43 -3.91 12.62
C GLU A 45 -0.74 -5.17 13.15
N ARG A 46 -0.79 -6.29 12.41
CA ARG A 46 -0.11 -7.53 12.79
C ARG A 46 1.40 -7.40 12.84
N SER A 47 1.98 -6.49 12.05
CA SER A 47 3.43 -6.27 12.04
C SER A 47 3.97 -5.75 13.38
N LYS A 48 3.14 -5.03 14.15
CA LYS A 48 3.52 -4.32 15.39
C LYS A 48 4.67 -3.31 15.25
N LYS A 49 5.18 -3.10 14.04
CA LYS A 49 6.30 -2.18 13.73
C LYS A 49 5.83 -0.82 13.24
N ILE A 50 4.56 -0.71 12.86
CA ILE A 50 3.94 0.50 12.33
C ILE A 50 2.95 1.01 13.37
N PHE A 51 3.06 2.28 13.72
CA PHE A 51 2.19 2.94 14.69
C PHE A 51 1.88 4.39 14.26
N PRO A 52 0.79 4.98 14.78
CA PRO A 52 0.43 6.36 14.48
C PRO A 52 1.55 7.36 14.80
N GLY A 53 1.71 8.37 13.96
CA GLY A 53 2.75 9.41 14.09
C GLY A 53 4.03 9.13 13.30
N MET A 54 4.21 7.92 12.76
CA MET A 54 5.28 7.66 11.81
C MET A 54 5.01 8.33 10.47
N ALA A 55 6.06 8.75 9.77
CA ALA A 55 5.96 9.29 8.41
C ALA A 55 6.36 8.23 7.39
N LEU A 56 5.50 7.89 6.44
CA LEU A 56 5.87 7.06 5.31
C LEU A 56 6.73 7.90 4.35
N VAL A 57 7.87 7.38 3.94
CA VAL A 57 8.78 8.08 3.02
C VAL A 57 9.02 7.30 1.72
N LYS A 58 8.87 5.98 1.74
CA LYS A 58 9.14 5.14 0.57
C LYS A 58 8.22 3.91 0.53
N ILE A 59 7.76 3.57 -0.67
CA ILE A 59 7.05 2.32 -0.98
C ILE A 59 7.89 1.58 -2.03
N ASP A 60 8.38 0.40 -1.66
CA ASP A 60 9.39 -0.36 -2.37
C ASP A 60 10.62 0.50 -2.70
N GLU A 61 10.83 0.80 -3.99
CA GLU A 61 11.91 1.68 -4.46
C GLU A 61 11.45 3.11 -4.76
N GLU A 62 10.14 3.41 -4.66
CA GLU A 62 9.59 4.73 -4.98
C GLU A 62 9.43 5.63 -3.74
N PRO A 63 9.99 6.86 -3.74
CA PRO A 63 9.71 7.85 -2.69
C PRO A 63 8.25 8.31 -2.75
N VAL A 64 7.62 8.62 -1.61
CA VAL A 64 6.22 9.05 -1.59
C VAL A 64 6.03 10.57 -1.71
N GLU A 65 7.09 11.34 -1.50
CA GLU A 65 7.08 12.80 -1.63
C GLU A 65 6.64 13.23 -3.04
N GLY A 66 5.80 14.25 -3.10
CA GLY A 66 5.26 14.80 -4.35
C GLY A 66 4.25 13.91 -5.08
N LYS A 67 3.88 12.73 -4.53
CA LYS A 67 2.86 11.85 -5.12
C LYS A 67 1.47 12.17 -4.58
N SER A 68 0.46 12.06 -5.44
CA SER A 68 -0.93 12.14 -5.01
C SER A 68 -1.33 10.94 -4.15
N MET A 69 -2.35 11.11 -3.29
CA MET A 69 -2.92 10.00 -2.51
C MET A 69 -3.38 8.84 -3.39
N GLU A 70 -3.88 9.12 -4.59
CA GLU A 70 -4.26 8.11 -5.58
C GLU A 70 -3.05 7.28 -6.02
N ARG A 71 -1.94 7.92 -6.38
CA ARG A 71 -0.71 7.22 -6.78
C ARG A 71 -0.15 6.39 -5.62
N ILE A 72 -0.17 6.94 -4.41
CA ILE A 72 0.23 6.21 -3.19
C ILE A 72 -0.66 4.97 -2.99
N GLY A 73 -1.97 5.09 -3.12
CA GLY A 73 -2.90 3.96 -3.04
C GLY A 73 -2.64 2.88 -4.09
N ILE A 74 -2.25 3.28 -5.32
CA ILE A 74 -1.83 2.35 -6.37
C ILE A 74 -0.56 1.59 -5.99
N LEU A 75 0.45 2.27 -5.41
CA LEU A 75 1.71 1.65 -4.98
C LEU A 75 1.53 0.72 -3.78
N MET A 76 0.73 1.14 -2.79
CA MET A 76 0.41 0.30 -1.62
C MET A 76 -0.47 -0.89 -1.99
N GLY A 77 -1.40 -0.69 -2.93
CA GLY A 77 -2.27 -1.75 -3.44
C GLY A 77 -1.53 -2.70 -4.36
N GLY A 78 -2.06 -3.91 -4.51
CA GLY A 78 -1.46 -4.89 -5.40
C GLY A 78 -2.15 -6.25 -5.29
N THR A 79 -1.57 -7.27 -5.90
CA THR A 79 -2.10 -8.64 -5.81
C THR A 79 -2.07 -9.13 -4.37
N ILE A 80 -3.18 -9.73 -3.88
CA ILE A 80 -3.18 -10.38 -2.57
C ILE A 80 -2.07 -11.44 -2.50
N GLY A 81 -1.40 -11.51 -1.35
CA GLY A 81 -0.29 -12.42 -1.12
C GLY A 81 1.06 -11.90 -1.61
N SER A 82 1.10 -10.84 -2.45
CA SER A 82 2.34 -10.17 -2.81
C SER A 82 2.88 -9.34 -1.63
N SER A 83 4.20 -9.09 -1.62
CA SER A 83 4.83 -8.26 -0.60
C SER A 83 5.01 -6.83 -1.07
N VAL A 84 5.05 -5.89 -0.11
CA VAL A 84 5.43 -4.49 -0.30
C VAL A 84 6.36 -4.11 0.83
N ARG A 85 7.44 -3.39 0.52
CA ARG A 85 8.36 -2.83 1.51
C ARG A 85 7.99 -1.38 1.76
N LEU A 86 7.77 -1.03 3.00
CA LEU A 86 7.51 0.34 3.42
C LEU A 86 8.72 0.84 4.20
N THR A 87 9.22 2.03 3.85
CA THR A 87 10.19 2.73 4.69
C THR A 87 9.47 3.86 5.39
N LEU A 88 9.47 3.82 6.71
CA LEU A 88 8.84 4.81 7.56
C LEU A 88 9.89 5.49 8.43
N LEU A 89 9.69 6.75 8.76
CA LEU A 89 10.43 7.45 9.78
C LEU A 89 9.63 7.42 11.09
N GLN A 90 10.30 7.06 12.17
CA GLN A 90 9.78 7.24 13.51
C GLN A 90 9.69 8.75 13.86
N PRO A 91 8.93 9.13 14.91
CA PRO A 91 8.84 10.53 15.34
C PRO A 91 10.19 11.18 15.66
N ASP A 92 11.17 10.38 16.08
CA ASP A 92 12.57 10.77 16.33
C ASP A 92 13.47 10.68 15.09
N LYS A 93 12.87 10.57 13.89
CA LYS A 93 13.51 10.57 12.56
C LYS A 93 14.33 9.32 12.22
N HIS A 94 14.29 8.25 13.02
CA HIS A 94 14.95 6.99 12.67
C HIS A 94 14.18 6.22 11.59
N PRO A 95 14.84 5.80 10.48
CA PRO A 95 14.19 5.02 9.44
C PRO A 95 14.01 3.55 9.83
N VAL A 96 12.81 3.04 9.60
CA VAL A 96 12.42 1.65 9.80
C VAL A 96 11.83 1.10 8.51
N SER A 97 12.42 0.01 8.02
CA SER A 97 11.93 -0.73 6.85
C SER A 97 11.09 -1.93 7.29
N VAL A 98 9.86 -2.02 6.78
CA VAL A 98 8.92 -3.08 7.10
C VAL A 98 8.40 -3.69 5.80
N THR A 99 8.61 -4.99 5.61
CA THR A 99 8.00 -5.75 4.50
C THR A 99 6.71 -6.39 4.97
N LEU A 100 5.61 -6.11 4.28
CA LEU A 100 4.27 -6.60 4.58
C LEU A 100 3.71 -7.38 3.41
N GLN A 101 2.96 -8.44 3.70
CA GLN A 101 2.19 -9.18 2.71
C GLN A 101 0.80 -8.56 2.56
N ARG A 102 0.39 -8.24 1.32
CA ARG A 102 -0.93 -7.68 1.03
C ARG A 102 -2.03 -8.70 1.34
N ALA A 103 -3.08 -8.24 1.99
CA ALA A 103 -4.26 -9.03 2.35
C ALA A 103 -5.52 -8.44 1.68
N PRO A 104 -6.62 -9.21 1.57
CA PRO A 104 -7.91 -8.65 1.18
C PRO A 104 -8.22 -7.42 2.05
N CYS A 105 -8.67 -6.34 1.41
CA CYS A 105 -9.13 -5.13 2.08
C CYS A 105 -10.48 -5.34 2.77
#